data_AF-A0A1G9SPQ5-F1
#
_entry.id   AF-A0A1G9SPQ5-F1
#
_cell.length_a   1.000
_cell.length_b   1.000
_cell.length_c   1.000
_cell.angle_alpha   90.00
_cell.angle_beta   90.00
_cell.angle_gamma   90.00
#
_symmetry.space_group_name_H-M   'P 1'
#
loop_
_entity.id
_entity.type
_entity.pdbx_description
1 polymer ?
#
loop_
_entity_poly.entity_id
_entity_poly.type
_entity_poly.pdbx_seq_one_letter_code
_entity_poly.pdbx_strand_id
1 'polypeptide(L)'
;MTPDVWLLLAVVVVLLLAAWVAWTLTRLRRLEARVDRAWTALDCQLTRRAALAAELACHHAGAVGEERAARLAACVREVRAPRTGDRELAENALGRELRELPADLPGVPAALRADLDATATRLGLARRFYNDAVRDTAALRTRRLPSLLRLHASRPLPRFFDIEDDLREVTGSAAGGGRARP
;
A
#
# COMPACT_ATOMS: atom_id res chain seq x y z
N MET A 1 -27.39 -8.10 -51.71
CA MET A 1 -27.20 -8.43 -50.27
C MET A 1 -28.59 -8.53 -49.67
N THR A 2 -29.04 -9.73 -49.28
CA THR A 2 -30.39 -9.94 -48.72
C THR A 2 -30.47 -9.34 -47.29
N PRO A 3 -31.64 -8.88 -46.83
CA PRO A 3 -31.82 -8.35 -45.48
C PRO A 3 -31.37 -9.32 -44.38
N ASP A 4 -31.44 -10.62 -44.64
CA ASP A 4 -30.97 -11.67 -43.73
C ASP A 4 -29.46 -11.60 -43.46
N VAL A 5 -28.66 -11.22 -44.47
CA VAL A 5 -27.21 -11.04 -44.33
C VAL A 5 -26.90 -9.87 -43.38
N TRP A 6 -27.66 -8.78 -43.46
CA TRP A 6 -27.52 -7.65 -42.55
C TRP A 6 -27.93 -7.98 -41.13
N LEU A 7 -29.01 -8.76 -40.96
CA LEU A 7 -29.46 -9.20 -39.63
C LEU A 7 -28.44 -10.15 -39.00
N LEU A 8 -27.91 -11.10 -39.76
CA LEU A 8 -26.86 -12.01 -39.29
C LEU A 8 -25.59 -11.24 -38.92
N LEU A 9 -25.18 -10.26 -39.75
CA LEU A 9 -24.05 -9.38 -39.44
C LEU A 9 -24.28 -8.59 -38.14
N ALA A 10 -25.46 -8.02 -37.94
CA ALA A 10 -25.80 -7.28 -36.74
C ALA A 10 -25.72 -8.17 -35.48
N VAL A 11 -26.25 -9.40 -35.56
CA VAL A 11 -26.17 -10.38 -34.45
C VAL A 11 -24.70 -10.71 -34.13
N VAL A 12 -23.88 -10.98 -35.15
CA VAL A 12 -22.44 -11.26 -34.96
C VAL A 12 -21.74 -10.08 -34.28
N VAL A 13 -22.01 -8.84 -34.72
CA VAL A 13 -21.43 -7.63 -34.11
C VAL A 13 -21.86 -7.47 -32.65
N VAL A 14 -23.12 -7.71 -32.32
CA VAL A 14 -23.63 -7.64 -30.94
C VAL A 14 -22.97 -8.70 -30.05
N LEU A 15 -22.82 -9.93 -30.55
CA LEU A 15 -22.14 -11.01 -29.81
C LEU A 15 -20.67 -10.68 -29.54
N LEU A 16 -19.96 -10.14 -30.52
CA LEU A 16 -18.56 -9.71 -30.37
C LEU A 16 -18.45 -8.58 -29.34
N LEU A 17 -19.35 -7.61 -29.37
CA LEU A 17 -19.39 -6.52 -28.40
C LEU A 17 -19.66 -7.04 -26.98
N ALA A 18 -20.62 -7.96 -26.81
CA ALA A 18 -20.94 -8.56 -25.52
C ALA A 18 -19.76 -9.36 -24.96
N ALA A 19 -19.09 -10.17 -25.79
CA ALA A 19 -17.90 -10.91 -25.40
C ALA A 19 -16.76 -9.97 -24.97
N TRP A 20 -16.55 -8.88 -25.70
CA TRP A 20 -15.53 -7.88 -25.39
C TRP A 20 -15.81 -7.14 -24.06
N VAL A 21 -17.08 -6.79 -23.79
CA VAL A 21 -17.49 -6.20 -22.51
C VAL A 21 -17.27 -7.18 -21.36
N ALA A 22 -17.68 -8.45 -21.51
CA ALA A 22 -17.49 -9.48 -20.49
C ALA A 22 -16.00 -9.70 -20.16
N TRP A 23 -15.14 -9.75 -21.17
CA TRP A 23 -13.69 -9.85 -20.99
C TRP A 23 -13.10 -8.65 -20.25
N THR A 24 -13.54 -7.43 -20.59
CA THR A 24 -13.07 -6.21 -19.94
C THR A 24 -13.50 -6.15 -18.46
N LEU A 25 -14.75 -6.52 -18.16
CA LEU A 25 -15.28 -6.56 -16.80
C LEU A 25 -14.55 -7.59 -15.92
N THR A 26 -14.31 -8.79 -16.43
CA THR A 26 -13.59 -9.83 -15.68
C THR A 26 -12.15 -9.41 -15.40
N ARG A 27 -11.48 -8.75 -16.35
CA ARG A 27 -10.14 -8.20 -16.15
C ARG A 27 -10.12 -7.11 -15.06
N LEU A 28 -11.09 -6.20 -15.07
CA LEU A 28 -11.18 -5.14 -14.05
C LEU A 28 -11.41 -5.74 -12.65
N ARG A 29 -12.36 -6.67 -12.50
CA ARG A 29 -12.63 -7.35 -11.22
C ARG A 29 -11.40 -8.07 -10.66
N ARG A 30 -10.59 -8.68 -11.51
CA ARG A 30 -9.33 -9.33 -11.09
C ARG A 30 -8.32 -8.33 -10.54
N LEU A 31 -8.23 -7.15 -11.14
CA LEU A 31 -7.34 -6.08 -10.69
C LEU A 31 -7.81 -5.46 -9.38
N GLU A 32 -9.11 -5.18 -9.24
CA GLU A 32 -9.69 -4.71 -7.98
C GLU A 32 -9.43 -5.71 -6.84
N ALA A 33 -9.70 -6.99 -7.07
CA ALA A 33 -9.40 -8.03 -6.09
C ALA A 33 -7.91 -8.15 -5.75
N ARG A 34 -7.00 -7.73 -6.64
CA ARG A 34 -5.56 -7.70 -6.35
C ARG A 34 -5.19 -6.53 -5.44
N VAL A 35 -5.78 -5.36 -5.66
CA VAL A 35 -5.63 -4.19 -4.77
C VAL A 35 -6.16 -4.52 -3.39
N ASP A 36 -7.37 -5.09 -3.29
CA ASP A 36 -7.98 -5.42 -2.00
C ASP A 36 -7.11 -6.38 -1.20
N ARG A 37 -6.59 -7.44 -1.84
CA ARG A 37 -5.66 -8.38 -1.17
C ARG A 37 -4.35 -7.71 -0.75
N ALA A 38 -3.80 -6.84 -1.58
CA ALA A 38 -2.57 -6.12 -1.26
C ALA A 38 -2.79 -5.13 -0.10
N TRP A 39 -3.95 -4.47 -0.06
CA TRP A 39 -4.36 -3.61 1.04
C TRP A 39 -4.51 -4.40 2.35
N THR A 40 -5.20 -5.54 2.34
CA THR A 40 -5.32 -6.39 3.54
C THR A 40 -3.95 -6.83 4.05
N ALA A 41 -3.04 -7.23 3.16
CA ALA A 41 -1.69 -7.61 3.55
C ALA A 41 -0.91 -6.44 4.19
N LEU A 42 -1.04 -5.24 3.63
CA LEU A 42 -0.45 -4.01 4.16
C LEU A 42 -1.03 -3.65 5.54
N ASP A 43 -2.36 -3.68 5.67
CA ASP A 43 -3.07 -3.39 6.91
C ASP A 43 -2.66 -4.34 8.05
N CYS A 44 -2.51 -5.63 7.77
CA CYS A 44 -1.99 -6.59 8.76
C CYS A 44 -0.60 -6.20 9.29
N GLN A 45 0.30 -5.72 8.43
CA GLN A 45 1.64 -5.27 8.86
C GLN A 45 1.57 -3.97 9.67
N LEU A 46 0.71 -3.03 9.28
CA LEU A 46 0.49 -1.78 10.02
C LEU A 46 -0.06 -2.06 11.44
N THR A 47 -1.07 -2.93 11.55
CA THR A 47 -1.62 -3.35 12.84
C THR A 47 -0.57 -4.06 13.69
N ARG A 48 0.26 -4.93 13.09
CA ARG A 48 1.36 -5.60 13.81
C ARG A 48 2.37 -4.58 14.34
N ARG A 49 2.79 -3.60 13.53
CA ARG A 49 3.70 -2.53 13.95
C ARG A 49 3.13 -1.73 15.12
N ALA A 50 1.85 -1.34 15.04
CA ALA A 50 1.18 -0.61 16.12
C ALA A 50 1.05 -1.45 17.41
N ALA A 51 0.88 -2.78 17.30
CA ALA A 51 0.87 -3.67 18.45
C ALA A 51 2.24 -3.77 19.13
N LEU A 52 3.31 -3.98 18.35
CA LEU A 52 4.68 -4.05 18.87
C LEU A 52 5.12 -2.71 19.49
N ALA A 53 4.73 -1.58 18.88
CA ALA A 53 4.98 -0.26 19.44
C ALA A 53 4.23 -0.01 20.76
N ALA A 54 2.99 -0.53 20.88
CA ALA A 54 2.23 -0.47 22.13
C ALA A 54 2.90 -1.30 23.22
N GLU A 55 3.39 -2.49 22.87
CA GLU A 55 4.10 -3.38 23.78
C GLU A 55 5.38 -2.72 24.32
N LEU A 56 6.17 -2.09 23.43
CA LEU A 56 7.34 -1.29 23.83
C LEU A 56 6.97 -0.17 24.81
N ALA A 57 5.92 0.60 24.50
CA ALA A 57 5.51 1.73 25.32
C ALA A 57 5.00 1.32 26.70
N CYS A 58 4.26 0.21 26.80
CA CYS A 58 3.65 -0.22 28.06
C CYS A 58 4.57 -1.08 28.94
N HIS A 59 5.38 -1.95 28.35
CA HIS A 59 6.15 -2.96 29.09
C HIS A 59 7.64 -2.65 29.18
N HIS A 60 8.15 -1.78 28.30
CA HIS A 60 9.57 -1.47 28.22
C HIS A 60 9.89 0.03 28.34
N ALA A 61 8.99 0.82 28.93
CA ALA A 61 9.14 2.28 29.08
C ALA A 61 10.50 2.70 29.66
N GLY A 62 11.02 2.00 30.67
CA GLY A 62 12.33 2.28 31.26
C GLY A 62 13.52 2.06 30.31
N ALA A 63 13.39 1.17 29.32
CA ALA A 63 14.43 0.91 28.32
C ALA A 63 14.40 1.93 27.16
N VAL A 64 13.21 2.44 26.81
CA VAL A 64 13.02 3.42 25.74
C VAL A 64 13.09 4.89 26.23
N GLY A 65 12.94 5.09 27.53
CA GLY A 65 12.76 6.39 28.17
C GLY A 65 11.28 6.76 28.32
N GLU A 66 10.88 7.19 29.52
CA GLU A 66 9.48 7.49 29.89
C GLU A 66 8.81 8.50 28.94
N GLU A 67 9.53 9.56 28.56
CA GLU A 67 9.00 10.57 27.65
C GLU A 67 8.75 9.99 26.24
N ARG A 68 9.67 9.15 25.76
CA ARG A 68 9.56 8.50 24.45
C ARG A 68 8.46 7.45 24.45
N ALA A 69 8.33 6.69 25.53
CA ALA A 69 7.25 5.72 25.72
C ALA A 69 5.87 6.40 25.70
N ALA A 70 5.75 7.57 26.36
CA ALA A 70 4.52 8.36 26.31
C ALA A 70 4.19 8.86 24.90
N ARG A 71 5.20 9.31 24.13
CA ARG A 71 5.04 9.71 22.71
C ARG A 71 4.61 8.53 21.85
N LEU A 72 5.26 7.37 21.98
CA LEU A 72 4.89 6.14 21.26
C LEU A 72 3.44 5.73 21.57
N ALA A 73 3.04 5.74 22.85
CA ALA A 73 1.66 5.45 23.25
C ALA A 73 0.65 6.43 22.62
N ALA A 74 0.99 7.71 22.51
CA ALA A 74 0.17 8.71 21.83
C ALA A 74 0.06 8.42 20.32
N CYS A 75 1.18 8.14 19.63
CA CYS A 75 1.17 7.77 18.21
C CYS A 75 0.36 6.50 17.94
N VAL A 76 0.49 5.47 18.78
CA VAL A 76 -0.30 4.23 18.67
C VAL A 76 -1.81 4.52 18.80
N ARG A 77 -2.20 5.40 19.72
CA ARG A 77 -3.60 5.82 19.87
C ARG A 77 -4.11 6.54 18.62
N GLU A 78 -3.32 7.45 18.06
CA GLU A 78 -3.68 8.16 16.82
C GLU A 78 -3.77 7.21 15.62
N VAL A 79 -2.91 6.19 15.52
CA VAL A 79 -3.01 5.18 14.44
C VAL A 79 -4.29 4.35 14.57
N ARG A 80 -4.69 3.97 15.78
CA ARG A 80 -5.91 3.18 16.03
C ARG A 80 -7.19 3.99 15.81
N ALA A 81 -7.15 5.30 16.09
CA ALA A 81 -8.29 6.20 15.94
C ALA A 81 -7.82 7.58 15.43
N PRO A 82 -7.56 7.72 14.11
CA PRO A 82 -7.01 8.96 13.55
C PRO A 82 -7.98 10.12 13.71
N ARG A 83 -7.59 11.17 14.45
CA ARG A 83 -8.45 12.34 14.70
C ARG A 83 -8.71 13.18 13.44
N THR A 84 -7.75 13.23 12.53
CA THR A 84 -7.82 13.99 11.27
C THR A 84 -8.52 13.21 10.15
N GLY A 85 -8.86 11.94 10.38
CA GLY A 85 -9.30 11.00 9.34
C GLY A 85 -8.18 10.54 8.40
N ASP A 86 -6.96 11.01 8.60
CA ASP A 86 -5.80 10.65 7.79
C ASP A 86 -4.91 9.64 8.53
N ARG A 87 -5.11 8.37 8.21
CA ARG A 87 -4.32 7.27 8.76
C ARG A 87 -2.85 7.32 8.30
N GLU A 88 -2.57 7.81 7.09
CA GLU A 88 -1.20 7.89 6.57
C GLU A 88 -0.33 8.80 7.44
N LEU A 89 -0.85 9.97 7.80
CA LEU A 89 -0.14 10.91 8.68
C LEU A 89 0.14 10.31 10.07
N ALA A 90 -0.82 9.59 10.65
CA ALA A 90 -0.63 8.94 11.95
C ALA A 90 0.42 7.82 11.88
N GLU A 91 0.40 7.01 10.82
CA GLU A 91 1.36 5.93 10.59
C GLU A 91 2.77 6.47 10.29
N ASN A 92 2.88 7.64 9.64
CA ASN A 92 4.14 8.34 9.42
C ASN A 92 4.74 8.86 10.73
N ALA A 93 3.91 9.44 11.60
CA ALA A 93 4.35 9.88 12.92
C ALA A 93 4.88 8.70 13.75
N LEU A 94 4.16 7.58 13.77
CA LEU A 94 4.61 6.36 14.46
C LEU A 94 5.92 5.82 13.87
N GLY A 95 6.04 5.78 12.54
CA GLY A 95 7.25 5.33 11.86
C GLY A 95 8.47 6.19 12.18
N ARG A 96 8.31 7.52 12.26
CA ARG A 96 9.39 8.42 12.69
C ARG A 96 9.84 8.14 14.13
N GLU A 97 8.89 8.02 15.05
CA GLU A 97 9.19 7.71 16.46
C GLU A 97 9.94 6.38 16.63
N LEU A 98 9.58 5.36 15.84
CA LEU A 98 10.27 4.07 15.84
C LEU A 98 11.67 4.13 15.22
N ARG A 99 11.88 4.94 14.16
CA ARG A 99 13.19 5.09 13.50
C ARG A 99 14.22 5.82 14.36
N GLU A 100 13.76 6.72 15.21
CA GLU A 100 14.62 7.45 16.15
C GLU A 100 15.01 6.64 17.39
N LEU A 101 14.50 5.40 17.53
CA LEU A 101 14.93 4.50 18.59
C LEU A 101 16.40 4.12 18.43
N PRO A 102 17.18 4.08 19.53
CA PRO A 102 18.52 3.52 19.51
C PRO A 102 18.52 2.09 18.97
N ALA A 103 19.54 1.73 18.18
CA ALA A 103 19.71 0.37 17.68
C ALA A 103 19.93 -0.64 18.81
N ASP A 104 20.55 -0.20 19.90
CA ASP A 104 20.70 -0.98 21.13
C ASP A 104 19.78 -0.44 22.21
N LEU A 105 18.77 -1.24 22.56
CA LEU A 105 17.80 -0.97 23.62
C LEU A 105 18.02 -1.98 24.76
N PRO A 106 18.88 -1.67 25.74
CA PRO A 106 19.11 -2.54 26.89
C PRO A 106 17.81 -2.63 27.71
N GLY A 107 17.33 -3.85 27.95
CA GLY A 107 16.05 -4.10 28.64
C GLY A 107 14.86 -4.42 27.72
N VAL A 108 15.04 -4.37 26.40
CA VAL A 108 14.08 -4.90 25.42
C VAL A 108 14.53 -6.30 24.97
N PRO A 109 13.64 -7.31 24.99
CA PRO A 109 13.96 -8.65 24.50
C PRO A 109 14.45 -8.64 23.05
N ALA A 110 15.49 -9.40 22.75
CA ALA A 110 16.02 -9.51 21.38
C ALA A 110 14.97 -9.99 20.37
N ALA A 111 14.04 -10.85 20.81
CA ALA A 111 12.91 -11.31 20.00
C ALA A 111 11.97 -10.15 19.58
N LEU A 112 11.66 -9.22 20.49
CA LEU A 112 10.80 -8.07 20.20
C LEU A 112 11.46 -7.11 19.19
N ARG A 113 12.77 -6.90 19.32
CA ARG A 113 13.55 -6.10 18.35
C ARG A 113 13.57 -6.76 16.97
N ALA A 114 13.82 -8.07 16.91
CA ALA A 114 13.79 -8.82 15.66
C ALA A 114 12.41 -8.79 15.00
N ASP A 115 11.33 -8.86 15.78
CA ASP A 115 9.96 -8.76 15.30
C ASP A 115 9.64 -7.37 14.72
N LEU A 116 10.15 -6.29 15.33
CA LEU A 116 10.01 -4.92 14.81
C LEU A 116 10.73 -4.78 13.46
N ASP A 117 11.97 -5.23 13.36
CA ASP A 117 12.76 -5.17 12.12
C ASP A 117 12.13 -6.02 11.00
N ALA A 118 11.67 -7.22 11.35
CA ALA A 118 10.98 -8.10 10.41
C ALA A 118 9.66 -7.47 9.93
N THR A 119 8.91 -6.83 10.83
CA THR A 119 7.67 -6.13 10.49
C THR A 119 7.94 -4.93 9.59
N ALA A 120 8.97 -4.12 9.88
CA ALA A 120 9.36 -2.98 9.04
C ALA A 120 9.74 -3.43 7.62
N THR A 121 10.51 -4.52 7.50
CA THR A 121 10.89 -5.09 6.20
C THR A 121 9.66 -5.57 5.42
N ARG A 122 8.75 -6.32 6.06
CA ARG A 122 7.52 -6.82 5.45
C ARG A 122 6.56 -5.68 5.06
N LEU A 123 6.48 -4.63 5.87
CA LEU A 123 5.69 -3.45 5.61
C LEU A 123 6.17 -2.73 4.34
N GLY A 124 7.48 -2.56 4.19
CA GLY A 124 8.08 -1.98 2.98
C GLY A 124 7.73 -2.78 1.71
N LEU A 125 7.78 -4.12 1.77
CA LEU A 125 7.37 -4.99 0.66
C LEU A 125 5.86 -4.91 0.38
N ALA A 126 5.02 -4.96 1.41
CA ALA A 126 3.57 -4.86 1.27
C ALA A 126 3.14 -3.54 0.64
N ARG A 127 3.77 -2.42 1.02
CA ARG A 127 3.54 -1.10 0.43
C ARG A 127 3.88 -1.07 -1.05
N ARG A 128 5.01 -1.67 -1.45
CA ARG A 128 5.39 -1.78 -2.87
C ARG A 128 4.36 -2.58 -3.66
N PHE A 129 3.94 -3.75 -3.17
CA PHE A 129 2.92 -4.56 -3.84
C PHE A 129 1.56 -3.87 -3.95
N TYR A 130 1.15 -3.13 -2.91
CA TYR A 130 -0.06 -2.32 -2.95
C TYR A 130 0.07 -1.21 -4.00
N ASN A 131 1.16 -0.46 -4.01
CA ASN A 131 1.38 0.63 -4.97
C ASN A 131 1.48 0.12 -6.43
N ASP A 132 2.07 -1.05 -6.65
CA ASP A 132 2.09 -1.68 -7.98
C ASP A 132 0.69 -2.13 -8.41
N ALA A 133 -0.11 -2.70 -7.50
CA ALA A 133 -1.50 -3.04 -7.79
C ALA A 133 -2.34 -1.80 -8.12
N VAL A 134 -2.17 -0.71 -7.34
CA VAL A 134 -2.81 0.59 -7.61
C VAL A 134 -2.40 1.11 -8.99
N ARG A 135 -1.11 1.09 -9.33
CA ARG A 135 -0.59 1.52 -10.63
C ARG A 135 -1.19 0.69 -11.78
N ASP A 136 -1.25 -0.62 -11.64
CA ASP A 136 -1.87 -1.51 -12.64
C ASP A 136 -3.35 -1.18 -12.87
N THR A 137 -4.09 -0.89 -11.79
CA THR A 137 -5.51 -0.52 -11.89
C THR A 137 -5.70 0.85 -12.52
N ALA A 138 -4.87 1.84 -12.16
CA ALA A 138 -4.88 3.16 -12.75
C ALA A 138 -4.56 3.10 -14.25
N ALA A 139 -3.53 2.35 -14.64
CA ALA A 139 -3.13 2.17 -16.04
C ALA A 139 -4.22 1.48 -16.89
N LEU A 140 -5.03 0.60 -16.31
CA LEU A 140 -6.17 0.01 -17.02
C LEU A 140 -7.34 0.99 -17.14
N ARG A 141 -7.65 1.75 -16.07
CA ARG A 141 -8.76 2.70 -16.04
C ARG A 141 -8.53 3.94 -16.92
N THR A 142 -7.28 4.32 -17.18
CA THR A 142 -6.93 5.45 -18.07
C THR A 142 -6.91 5.09 -19.56
N ARG A 143 -7.06 3.81 -19.95
CA ARG A 143 -7.16 3.44 -21.36
C ARG A 143 -8.47 3.95 -21.97
N ARG A 144 -8.40 4.45 -23.20
CA ARG A 144 -9.52 5.14 -23.88
C ARG A 144 -10.80 4.30 -24.00
N LEU A 145 -10.67 2.99 -24.18
CA LEU A 145 -11.82 2.08 -24.41
C LEU A 145 -12.71 1.86 -23.17
N PRO A 146 -12.20 1.53 -21.97
CA PRO A 146 -13.02 1.47 -20.76
C PRO A 146 -13.50 2.85 -20.28
N SER A 147 -12.73 3.91 -20.55
CA SER A 147 -13.08 5.32 -20.27
C SER A 147 -14.38 5.76 -20.97
N LEU A 148 -14.52 5.43 -22.26
CA LEU A 148 -15.70 5.72 -23.09
C LEU A 148 -17.01 5.12 -22.55
N LEU A 149 -16.94 3.97 -21.87
CA LEU A 149 -18.12 3.28 -21.34
C LEU A 149 -18.53 3.71 -19.92
N ARG A 150 -17.81 4.64 -19.27
CA ARG A 150 -18.06 5.10 -17.88
C ARG A 150 -18.31 3.98 -16.85
N LEU A 151 -17.86 2.75 -17.14
CA LEU A 151 -18.06 1.53 -16.32
C LEU A 151 -17.39 1.59 -14.93
N HIS A 152 -16.67 2.66 -14.64
CA HIS A 152 -15.78 2.84 -13.51
C HIS A 152 -16.03 4.20 -12.83
N ALA A 153 -17.13 4.89 -13.14
CA ALA A 153 -17.44 6.22 -12.60
C ALA A 153 -17.79 6.21 -11.10
N SER A 154 -18.13 5.05 -10.53
CA SER A 154 -18.73 4.97 -9.18
C SER A 154 -17.75 4.66 -8.04
N ARG A 155 -16.45 4.43 -8.32
CA ARG A 155 -15.47 4.15 -7.26
C ARG A 155 -14.27 5.09 -7.36
N PRO A 156 -13.89 5.80 -6.27
CA PRO A 156 -12.67 6.61 -6.27
C PRO A 156 -11.47 5.72 -6.63
N LEU A 157 -10.47 6.28 -7.31
CA LEU A 157 -9.23 5.54 -7.53
C LEU A 157 -8.59 5.23 -6.17
N PRO A 158 -8.07 4.01 -5.96
CA PRO A 158 -7.30 3.73 -4.75
C PRO A 158 -6.13 4.71 -4.71
N ARG A 159 -5.99 5.41 -3.57
CA ARG A 159 -4.91 6.38 -3.38
C ARG A 159 -3.63 5.62 -3.09
N PHE A 160 -2.52 6.13 -3.64
CA PHE A 160 -1.20 5.66 -3.25
C PHE A 160 -1.03 5.88 -1.76
N PHE A 161 -0.56 4.85 -1.06
CA PHE A 161 -0.32 4.92 0.36
C PHE A 161 1.16 5.25 0.56
N ASP A 162 1.45 6.50 0.91
CA ASP A 162 2.81 6.98 1.08
C ASP A 162 3.16 7.06 2.57
N ILE A 163 3.82 6.01 3.04
CA ILE A 163 4.53 6.06 4.31
C ILE A 163 6.00 6.33 4.04
N GLU A 164 6.53 7.36 4.70
CA GLU A 164 7.95 7.64 4.85
C GLU A 164 8.59 6.54 5.72
N ASP A 165 8.64 5.31 5.21
CA ASP A 165 9.52 4.26 5.70
C ASP A 165 10.65 4.16 4.68
N ASP A 166 11.65 5.03 4.87
CA ASP A 166 12.92 4.92 4.18
C ASP A 166 13.57 3.62 4.63
N LEU A 167 13.35 2.59 3.82
CA LEU A 167 14.20 1.42 3.77
C LEU A 167 15.64 1.95 3.70
N ARG A 168 16.36 1.90 4.84
CA ARG A 168 17.81 2.12 4.89
C ARG A 168 18.41 1.45 3.66
N GLU A 169 18.97 2.29 2.78
CA GLU A 169 19.76 1.97 1.60
C GLU A 169 20.19 0.49 1.49
N VAL A 170 19.37 -0.33 0.83
CA VAL A 170 19.86 -1.61 0.27
C VAL A 170 20.56 -1.37 -1.09
N THR A 171 20.68 -0.12 -1.53
CA THR A 171 21.57 0.29 -2.62
C THR A 171 22.81 0.98 -2.09
N GLY A 172 23.48 0.35 -1.12
CA GLY A 172 24.91 0.59 -0.94
C GLY A 172 25.66 0.09 -2.18
N SER A 173 26.32 1.00 -2.88
CA SER A 173 27.43 0.72 -3.80
C SER A 173 27.13 -0.15 -5.03
N ALA A 174 26.53 0.45 -6.05
CA ALA A 174 26.84 0.06 -7.42
C ALA A 174 26.77 1.27 -8.37
N ALA A 175 27.93 1.66 -8.86
CA ALA A 175 28.19 2.56 -9.99
C ALA A 175 28.09 4.08 -9.72
N GLY A 176 29.17 4.61 -9.14
CA GLY A 176 29.72 5.88 -9.61
C GLY A 176 29.96 5.80 -11.12
N GLY A 177 29.45 6.80 -11.84
CA GLY A 177 29.58 6.91 -13.28
C GLY A 177 29.17 8.32 -13.69
N GLY A 178 30.13 9.23 -13.59
CA GLY A 178 29.91 10.66 -13.69
C GLY A 178 29.30 11.13 -15.01
N ARG A 179 28.74 12.34 -14.96
CA ARG A 179 28.61 13.25 -16.09
C ARG A 179 28.42 14.66 -15.55
N ALA A 180 29.54 15.34 -15.32
CA ALA A 180 29.60 16.78 -15.51
C ALA A 180 29.35 17.05 -17.01
N ARG A 181 28.53 18.06 -17.31
CA ARG A 181 28.36 18.60 -18.65
C ARG A 181 28.11 20.11 -18.57
N PRO A 182 28.45 20.82 -19.66
CA PRO A 182 29.45 21.89 -19.70
C PRO A 182 28.94 23.27 -19.28
#